data_AF-Q93AL6-F1
#
_entry.id   AF-Q93AL6-F1
#
_cell.length_a   1.000
_cell.length_b   1.000
_cell.length_c   1.000
_cell.angle_alpha   90.00
_cell.angle_beta   90.00
_cell.angle_gamma   90.00
#
_symmetry.space_group_name_H-M   'P 1'
#
loop_
_entity.id
_entity.type
_entity.pdbx_description
1 polymer ?
#
loop_
_entity_poly.entity_id
_entity_poly.type
_entity_poly.pdbx_seq_one_letter_code
_entity_poly.pdbx_strand_id
1 'polypeptide(L)'
;GGAEVIKIEPIQGDNIRVVGGVYNSPARDDENPMFELENGNKRGVAINTRSEKGKEVLGKLLKDADVFVTNVREKALQRSGLSYDQLKDKYPSLIHAHILGYGEKGPLKDKPGFDYTAYFARGAVSTSLMEKGTSPANTNAGFGDHYAGMSLAAGILAALHRKTLTGKGETIDV
;
A
#
# COMPACT_ATOMS: atom_id res chain seq x y z
N GLY A 1 9.22 5.44 -20.30
CA GLY A 1 10.23 4.83 -19.42
C GLY A 1 9.72 4.95 -18.00
N GLY A 2 9.67 3.84 -17.26
CA GLY A 2 9.09 3.76 -15.92
C GLY A 2 8.88 2.30 -15.54
N ALA A 3 8.57 2.02 -14.27
CA ALA A 3 8.23 0.66 -13.84
C ALA A 3 6.91 0.20 -14.47
N GLU A 4 6.84 -1.07 -14.86
CA GLU A 4 5.55 -1.71 -15.13
C GLU A 4 4.88 -2.03 -13.78
N VAL A 5 3.68 -1.50 -13.57
CA VAL A 5 2.94 -1.70 -12.31
C VAL A 5 1.67 -2.49 -12.60
N ILE A 6 1.62 -3.71 -12.05
CA ILE A 6 0.43 -4.57 -12.12
C ILE A 6 -0.32 -4.47 -10.79
N LYS A 7 -1.50 -3.86 -10.82
CA LYS A 7 -2.39 -3.75 -9.65
C LYS A 7 -3.23 -5.01 -9.53
N ILE A 8 -3.01 -5.76 -8.45
CA ILE A 8 -3.82 -6.94 -8.11
C ILE A 8 -5.01 -6.50 -7.27
N GLU A 9 -6.21 -6.70 -7.79
CA GLU A 9 -7.46 -6.35 -7.12
C GLU A 9 -8.24 -7.60 -6.70
N PRO A 10 -9.04 -7.53 -5.62
CA PRO A 10 -10.07 -8.55 -5.40
C PRO A 10 -11.08 -8.53 -6.55
N ILE A 11 -11.90 -9.58 -6.66
CA ILE A 11 -12.92 -9.69 -7.72
C ILE A 11 -13.90 -8.52 -7.69
N GLN A 12 -14.14 -7.94 -6.52
CA GLN A 12 -15.02 -6.79 -6.34
C GLN A 12 -14.38 -5.44 -6.68
N GLY A 13 -13.06 -5.41 -6.96
CA GLY A 13 -12.29 -4.18 -7.19
C GLY A 13 -11.82 -3.49 -5.91
N ASP A 14 -10.92 -2.52 -6.07
CA ASP A 14 -10.45 -1.63 -5.01
C ASP A 14 -11.60 -0.74 -4.50
N ASN A 15 -11.71 -0.59 -3.18
CA ASN A 15 -12.73 0.25 -2.56
C ASN A 15 -12.67 1.72 -3.00
N ILE A 16 -11.49 2.23 -3.39
CA ILE A 16 -11.37 3.61 -3.88
C ILE A 16 -12.20 3.85 -5.16
N ARG A 17 -12.55 2.78 -5.91
CA ARG A 17 -13.42 2.86 -7.09
C ARG A 17 -14.83 3.34 -6.76
N VAL A 18 -15.32 3.14 -5.54
CA VAL A 18 -16.72 3.48 -5.18
C VAL A 18 -16.81 4.59 -4.13
N VAL A 19 -15.68 5.00 -3.54
CA VAL A 19 -15.68 5.96 -2.43
C VAL A 19 -15.97 7.40 -2.87
N GLY A 20 -15.89 7.70 -4.17
CA GLY A 20 -16.08 9.06 -4.70
C GLY A 20 -17.38 9.72 -4.22
N GLY A 21 -18.48 8.95 -4.11
CA GLY A 21 -19.76 9.45 -3.61
C GLY A 21 -19.72 9.99 -2.17
N VAL A 22 -18.81 9.51 -1.32
CA VAL A 22 -18.60 10.04 0.04
C VAL A 22 -17.99 11.45 0.02
N TYR A 23 -17.24 11.77 -1.04
CA TYR A 23 -16.52 13.03 -1.21
C TYR A 23 -17.16 13.95 -2.24
N ASN A 24 -18.43 13.72 -2.62
CA ASN A 24 -19.12 14.44 -3.70
C ASN A 24 -18.32 14.43 -5.02
N SER A 25 -17.63 13.33 -5.30
CA SER A 25 -16.81 13.11 -6.48
C SER A 25 -17.42 12.02 -7.36
N PRO A 26 -17.33 12.11 -8.70
CA PRO A 26 -17.77 11.03 -9.59
C PRO A 26 -17.08 9.69 -9.25
N ALA A 27 -17.84 8.60 -9.38
CA ALA A 27 -17.37 7.23 -9.17
C ALA A 27 -17.93 6.29 -10.25
N ARG A 28 -17.99 6.78 -11.49
CA ARG A 28 -18.49 6.03 -12.65
C ARG A 28 -17.31 5.39 -13.38
N ASP A 29 -17.56 4.35 -14.16
CA ASP A 29 -16.49 3.66 -14.89
C ASP A 29 -15.77 4.57 -15.91
N ASP A 30 -16.48 5.58 -16.43
CA ASP A 30 -15.98 6.56 -17.39
C ASP A 30 -15.42 7.85 -16.75
N GLU A 31 -15.66 8.04 -15.45
CA GLU A 31 -15.21 9.21 -14.70
C GLU A 31 -15.05 8.86 -13.21
N ASN A 32 -13.81 8.62 -12.80
CA ASN A 32 -13.48 8.26 -11.42
C ASN A 32 -12.17 8.92 -10.96
N PRO A 33 -12.15 10.25 -10.76
CA PRO A 33 -10.92 11.00 -10.50
C PRO A 33 -10.20 10.53 -9.23
N MET A 34 -10.92 10.05 -8.22
CA MET A 34 -10.32 9.50 -6.98
C MET A 34 -9.52 8.22 -7.25
N PHE A 35 -10.04 7.30 -8.09
CA PHE A 35 -9.30 6.11 -8.48
C PHE A 35 -8.18 6.44 -9.47
N GLU A 36 -8.47 7.27 -10.48
CA GLU A 36 -7.58 7.63 -11.57
C GLU A 36 -6.33 8.36 -11.08
N LEU A 37 -6.47 9.29 -10.13
CA LEU A 37 -5.36 10.05 -9.56
C LEU A 37 -4.30 9.11 -8.96
N GLU A 38 -4.73 8.10 -8.23
CA GLU A 38 -3.84 7.18 -7.50
C GLU A 38 -3.41 5.97 -8.33
N ASN A 39 -4.09 5.68 -9.44
CA ASN A 39 -3.88 4.43 -10.21
C ASN A 39 -3.61 4.65 -11.70
N GLY A 40 -3.41 5.91 -12.13
CA GLY A 40 -2.90 6.21 -13.46
C GLY A 40 -1.65 5.41 -13.80
N ASN A 41 -1.54 4.97 -15.05
CA ASN A 41 -0.44 4.16 -15.60
C ASN A 41 -0.28 2.74 -15.04
N LYS A 42 -1.19 2.24 -14.20
CA LYS A 42 -1.18 0.85 -13.71
C LYS A 42 -2.02 -0.06 -14.60
N ARG A 43 -1.58 -1.32 -14.78
CA ARG A 43 -2.39 -2.38 -15.40
C ARG A 43 -3.13 -3.14 -14.31
N GLY A 44 -4.47 -3.10 -14.33
CA GLY A 44 -5.30 -3.81 -13.35
C GLY A 44 -5.55 -5.27 -13.73
N VAL A 45 -5.51 -6.17 -12.75
CA VAL A 45 -6.00 -7.54 -12.87
C VAL A 45 -6.71 -7.97 -11.59
N ALA A 46 -7.92 -8.53 -11.74
CA ALA A 46 -8.68 -9.06 -10.62
C ALA A 46 -8.27 -10.52 -10.35
N ILE A 47 -7.79 -10.82 -9.15
CA ILE A 47 -7.37 -12.17 -8.74
C ILE A 47 -7.96 -12.50 -7.38
N ASN A 48 -8.68 -13.64 -7.30
CA ASN A 48 -9.01 -14.23 -6.02
C ASN A 48 -7.79 -14.96 -5.45
N THR A 49 -6.99 -14.27 -4.64
CA THR A 49 -5.75 -14.78 -4.03
C THR A 49 -5.95 -15.93 -3.04
N ARG A 50 -7.20 -16.26 -2.68
CA ARG A 50 -7.53 -17.41 -1.82
C ARG A 50 -7.75 -18.70 -2.61
N SER A 51 -8.03 -18.60 -3.92
CA SER A 51 -8.22 -19.76 -4.78
C SER A 51 -6.88 -20.36 -5.21
N GLU A 52 -6.81 -21.67 -5.42
CA GLU A 52 -5.59 -22.34 -5.89
C GLU A 52 -5.09 -21.76 -7.23
N LYS A 53 -6.01 -21.53 -8.17
CA LYS A 53 -5.68 -20.88 -9.46
C LYS A 53 -5.18 -19.44 -9.27
N GLY A 54 -5.77 -18.69 -8.34
CA GLY A 54 -5.32 -17.32 -8.04
C GLY A 54 -3.93 -17.28 -7.41
N LYS A 55 -3.62 -18.23 -6.53
CA LYS A 55 -2.26 -18.40 -5.97
C LYS A 55 -1.25 -18.77 -7.06
N GLU A 56 -1.63 -19.62 -8.02
CA GLU A 56 -0.77 -19.98 -9.15
C GLU A 56 -0.46 -18.75 -10.02
N VAL A 57 -1.47 -17.98 -10.42
CA VAL A 57 -1.31 -16.76 -11.22
C VAL A 57 -0.45 -15.74 -10.47
N LEU A 58 -0.75 -15.49 -9.20
CA LEU A 58 0.02 -14.57 -8.38
C LEU A 58 1.47 -15.03 -8.22
N GLY A 59 1.71 -16.34 -8.09
CA GLY A 59 3.05 -16.91 -8.05
C GLY A 59 3.84 -16.64 -9.33
N LYS A 60 3.21 -16.72 -10.50
CA LYS A 60 3.85 -16.36 -11.79
C LYS A 60 4.22 -14.88 -11.83
N LEU A 61 3.33 -13.99 -11.38
CA LEU A 61 3.60 -12.56 -11.31
C LEU A 61 4.74 -12.24 -10.33
N LEU A 62 4.75 -12.84 -9.14
CA LEU A 62 5.79 -12.62 -8.13
C LEU A 62 7.16 -13.15 -8.57
N LYS A 63 7.20 -14.23 -9.37
CA LYS A 63 8.45 -14.80 -9.87
C LYS A 63 9.26 -13.82 -10.71
N ASP A 64 8.57 -13.00 -11.50
CA ASP A 64 9.18 -12.05 -12.43
C ASP A 64 9.19 -10.61 -11.88
N ALA A 65 8.61 -10.38 -10.70
CA ALA A 65 8.53 -9.07 -10.09
C ALA A 65 9.82 -8.67 -9.37
N ASP A 66 10.20 -7.40 -9.49
CA ASP A 66 11.27 -6.81 -8.68
C ASP A 66 10.79 -6.38 -7.30
N VAL A 67 9.54 -5.92 -7.20
CA VAL A 67 8.95 -5.32 -6.00
C VAL A 67 7.53 -5.82 -5.81
N PHE A 68 7.18 -6.24 -4.59
CA PHE A 68 5.82 -6.51 -4.16
C PHE A 68 5.41 -5.46 -3.13
N VAL A 69 4.38 -4.67 -3.44
CA VAL A 69 3.86 -3.60 -2.57
C VAL A 69 2.51 -4.01 -1.98
N THR A 70 2.34 -3.84 -0.67
CA THR A 70 1.08 -4.13 0.02
C THR A 70 0.84 -3.17 1.19
N ASN A 71 -0.43 -2.86 1.45
CA ASN A 71 -0.89 -2.20 2.67
C ASN A 71 -1.87 -3.09 3.47
N VAL A 72 -1.88 -4.39 3.18
CA VAL A 72 -2.71 -5.36 3.89
C VAL A 72 -2.10 -5.64 5.27
N ARG A 73 -2.90 -5.56 6.34
CA ARG A 73 -2.44 -5.86 7.70
C ARG A 73 -1.75 -7.22 7.80
N GLU A 74 -0.68 -7.28 8.59
CA GLU A 74 0.24 -8.42 8.66
C GLU A 74 -0.47 -9.77 8.87
N LYS A 75 -1.35 -9.89 9.86
CA LYS A 75 -2.10 -11.14 10.11
C LYS A 75 -2.92 -11.60 8.91
N ALA A 76 -3.49 -10.68 8.13
CA ALA A 76 -4.25 -11.03 6.93
C ALA A 76 -3.34 -11.40 5.75
N LEU A 77 -2.18 -10.74 5.66
CA LEU A 77 -1.14 -11.02 4.67
C LEU A 77 -0.53 -12.41 4.87
N GLN A 78 -0.19 -12.77 6.11
CA GLN A 78 0.28 -14.10 6.50
C GLN A 78 -0.71 -15.22 6.15
N ARG A 79 -2.02 -15.00 6.42
CA ARG A 79 -3.09 -15.93 6.02
C ARG A 79 -3.20 -16.10 4.51
N SER A 80 -2.75 -15.11 3.75
CA SER A 80 -2.77 -15.13 2.29
C SER A 80 -1.48 -15.73 1.69
N GLY A 81 -0.47 -16.04 2.52
CA GLY A 81 0.80 -16.60 2.05
C GLY A 81 1.75 -15.57 1.44
N LEU A 82 1.58 -14.28 1.79
CA LEU A 82 2.26 -13.16 1.13
C LEU A 82 3.11 -12.31 2.08
N SER A 83 3.37 -12.78 3.30
CA SER A 83 4.32 -12.08 4.18
C SER A 83 5.75 -12.24 3.69
N TYR A 84 6.64 -11.33 4.09
CA TYR A 84 8.05 -11.38 3.71
C TYR A 84 8.69 -12.74 4.03
N ASP A 85 8.47 -13.26 5.23
CA ASP A 85 9.01 -14.56 5.65
C ASP A 85 8.55 -15.74 4.79
N GLN A 86 7.35 -15.66 4.20
CA GLN A 86 6.83 -16.69 3.31
C GLN A 86 7.35 -16.56 1.86
N LEU A 87 7.78 -15.36 1.47
CA LEU A 87 8.19 -15.06 0.10
C LEU A 87 9.72 -15.05 -0.10
N LYS A 88 10.50 -14.67 0.92
CA LYS A 88 11.94 -14.40 0.79
C LYS A 88 12.76 -15.59 0.29
N ASP A 89 12.43 -16.82 0.69
CA ASP A 89 13.17 -18.00 0.24
C ASP A 89 12.73 -18.45 -1.17
N LYS A 90 11.47 -18.18 -1.53
CA LYS A 90 10.92 -18.52 -2.84
C LYS A 90 11.33 -17.53 -3.92
N TYR A 91 11.47 -16.26 -3.55
CA TYR A 91 11.83 -15.14 -4.42
C TYR A 91 12.93 -14.29 -3.77
N PRO A 92 14.18 -14.79 -3.70
CA PRO A 92 15.26 -14.17 -2.92
C PRO A 92 15.72 -12.79 -3.41
N SER A 93 15.32 -12.40 -4.61
CA SER A 93 15.60 -11.09 -5.22
C SER A 93 14.41 -10.11 -5.11
N LEU A 94 13.26 -10.55 -4.59
CA LEU A 94 12.04 -9.75 -4.49
C LEU A 94 12.16 -8.77 -3.32
N ILE A 95 11.92 -7.49 -3.58
CA ILE A 95 11.76 -6.49 -2.52
C ILE A 95 10.32 -6.54 -2.04
N HIS A 96 10.13 -6.74 -0.73
CA HIS A 96 8.82 -6.69 -0.09
C HIS A 96 8.64 -5.29 0.53
N ALA A 97 7.60 -4.58 0.12
CA ALA A 97 7.34 -3.21 0.55
C ALA A 97 5.96 -3.13 1.21
N HIS A 98 5.92 -2.74 2.49
CA HIS A 98 4.73 -2.84 3.32
C HIS A 98 4.38 -1.51 3.98
N ILE A 99 3.17 -1.00 3.74
CA ILE A 99 2.63 0.16 4.48
C ILE A 99 1.75 -0.35 5.63
N LEU A 100 2.05 0.09 6.85
CA LEU A 100 1.30 -0.23 8.06
C LEU A 100 0.95 1.05 8.82
N GLY A 101 -0.34 1.25 9.13
CA GLY A 101 -0.77 2.49 9.80
C GLY A 101 -0.12 2.76 11.17
N TYR A 102 0.41 1.75 11.87
CA TYR A 102 1.14 1.94 13.13
C TYR A 102 2.53 1.30 13.12
N GLY A 103 3.04 0.94 11.93
CA GLY A 103 4.28 0.18 11.78
C GLY A 103 4.21 -1.25 12.35
N GLU A 104 5.36 -1.93 12.35
CA GLU A 104 5.47 -3.34 12.77
C GLU A 104 5.60 -3.53 14.29
N LYS A 105 5.77 -2.45 15.06
CA LYS A 105 6.16 -2.52 16.48
C LYS A 105 5.16 -1.81 17.39
N GLY A 106 5.21 -2.17 18.68
CA GLY A 106 4.41 -1.54 19.71
C GLY A 106 2.96 -2.05 19.81
N PRO A 107 2.18 -1.51 20.76
CA PRO A 107 0.88 -2.07 21.15
C PRO A 107 -0.22 -1.89 20.08
N LEU A 108 -0.03 -0.98 19.12
CA LEU A 108 -1.03 -0.67 18.08
C LEU A 108 -0.73 -1.35 16.74
N LYS A 109 0.37 -2.08 16.59
CA LYS A 109 0.78 -2.71 15.31
C LYS A 109 -0.31 -3.55 14.62
N ASP A 110 -1.21 -4.15 15.41
CA ASP A 110 -2.30 -5.01 14.92
C ASP A 110 -3.65 -4.28 14.81
N LYS A 111 -3.72 -2.98 15.11
CA LYS A 111 -4.94 -2.18 15.05
C LYS A 111 -5.20 -1.67 13.62
N PRO A 112 -6.47 -1.47 13.22
CA PRO A 112 -6.77 -0.74 11.99
C PRO A 112 -6.26 0.70 12.12
N GLY A 113 -5.47 1.15 11.15
CA GLY A 113 -5.02 2.52 11.04
C GLY A 113 -5.46 3.10 9.69
N PHE A 114 -6.05 4.28 9.73
CA PHE A 114 -6.27 5.14 8.56
C PHE A 114 -5.51 6.43 8.78
N ASP A 115 -5.21 7.16 7.71
CA ASP A 115 -4.52 8.45 7.74
C ASP A 115 -4.87 9.33 8.94
N TYR A 116 -6.16 9.62 9.14
CA TYR A 116 -6.64 10.46 10.23
C TYR A 116 -6.22 9.96 11.63
N THR A 117 -6.24 8.65 11.87
CA THR A 117 -5.95 8.07 13.20
C THR A 117 -4.48 7.73 13.37
N ALA A 118 -3.80 7.36 12.28
CA ALA A 118 -2.43 6.86 12.26
C ALA A 118 -1.40 7.98 12.12
N TYR A 119 -1.65 8.93 11.21
CA TYR A 119 -0.72 10.00 10.89
C TYR A 119 -1.21 11.34 11.47
N PHE A 120 -2.40 11.78 11.09
CA PHE A 120 -2.88 13.14 11.40
C PHE A 120 -3.07 13.38 12.91
N ALA A 121 -3.78 12.49 13.59
CA ALA A 121 -3.99 12.60 15.04
C ALA A 121 -2.73 12.19 15.83
N ARG A 122 -2.16 11.02 15.53
CA ARG A 122 -1.08 10.45 16.34
C ARG A 122 0.28 11.12 16.14
N GLY A 123 0.55 11.64 14.95
CA GLY A 123 1.72 12.46 14.63
C GLY A 123 1.62 13.91 15.09
N ALA A 124 0.56 14.28 15.82
CA ALA A 124 0.30 15.62 16.33
C ALA A 124 0.12 16.72 15.27
N VAL A 125 -0.05 16.35 13.99
CA VAL A 125 -0.34 17.29 12.88
C VAL A 125 -1.64 18.05 13.14
N SER A 126 -2.66 17.34 13.63
CA SER A 126 -3.95 17.93 14.01
C SER A 126 -3.83 19.07 15.04
N THR A 127 -2.86 18.98 15.95
CA THR A 127 -2.69 19.96 17.03
C THR A 127 -1.63 21.02 16.73
N SER A 128 -0.72 20.78 15.78
CA SER A 128 0.32 21.74 15.42
C SER A 128 -0.18 22.87 14.53
N LEU A 129 -1.31 22.67 13.84
CA LEU A 129 -1.88 23.62 12.89
C LEU A 129 -3.16 24.32 13.41
N MET A 130 -3.57 24.06 14.65
CA MET A 130 -4.84 24.58 15.19
C MET A 130 -4.65 25.87 15.99
N GLU A 131 -5.63 26.76 15.93
CA GLU A 131 -5.71 27.93 16.80
C GLU A 131 -6.10 27.53 18.23
N LYS A 132 -5.55 28.24 19.22
CA LYS A 132 -5.85 27.98 20.63
C LYS A 132 -7.36 28.12 20.90
N GLY A 133 -7.95 27.08 21.47
CA GLY A 133 -9.38 27.06 21.84
C GLY A 133 -10.32 26.68 20.70
N THR A 134 -9.80 26.24 19.55
CA THR A 134 -10.60 25.78 18.41
C THR A 134 -10.57 24.25 18.28
N SER A 135 -11.20 23.69 17.24
CA SER A 135 -11.05 22.28 16.86
C SER A 135 -10.06 22.15 15.69
N PRO A 136 -9.30 21.03 15.58
CA PRO A 136 -8.45 20.78 14.42
C PRO A 136 -9.24 20.85 13.11
N ALA A 137 -8.68 21.51 12.10
CA ALA A 137 -9.21 21.46 10.75
C ALA A 137 -8.91 20.09 10.12
N ASN A 138 -9.81 19.59 9.27
CA ASN A 138 -9.51 18.41 8.47
C ASN A 138 -8.55 18.79 7.33
N THR A 139 -7.57 17.93 7.06
CA THR A 139 -6.73 18.02 5.86
C THR A 139 -7.45 17.49 4.63
N ASN A 140 -6.86 17.69 3.45
CA ASN A 140 -7.22 16.90 2.28
C ASN A 140 -7.09 15.40 2.57
N ALA A 141 -7.93 14.60 1.90
CA ALA A 141 -7.89 13.15 2.03
C ALA A 141 -6.51 12.61 1.64
N GLY A 142 -6.01 11.65 2.42
CA GLY A 142 -4.75 10.96 2.15
C GLY A 142 -3.50 11.77 2.48
N PHE A 143 -3.58 12.81 3.32
CA PHE A 143 -2.43 13.68 3.62
C PHE A 143 -1.20 12.88 4.06
N GLY A 144 -1.32 12.06 5.11
CA GLY A 144 -0.26 11.16 5.56
C GLY A 144 -0.10 9.93 4.68
N ASP A 145 -1.15 9.46 4.01
CA ASP A 145 -1.05 8.34 3.05
C ASP A 145 -0.07 8.68 1.90
N HIS A 146 -0.10 9.92 1.40
CA HIS A 146 0.84 10.40 0.38
C HIS A 146 2.27 10.49 0.90
N TYR A 147 2.47 11.00 2.13
CA TYR A 147 3.79 11.00 2.77
C TYR A 147 4.34 9.58 2.96
N ALA A 148 3.49 8.64 3.40
CA ALA A 148 3.87 7.24 3.56
C ALA A 148 4.22 6.60 2.21
N GLY A 149 3.42 6.86 1.16
CA GLY A 149 3.68 6.40 -0.19
C GLY A 149 5.00 6.92 -0.77
N MET A 150 5.30 8.21 -0.59
CA MET A 150 6.57 8.80 -1.01
C MET A 150 7.78 8.24 -0.24
N SER A 151 7.61 8.03 1.07
CA SER A 151 8.65 7.45 1.93
C SER A 151 8.93 5.99 1.54
N LEU A 152 7.88 5.21 1.27
CA LEU A 152 8.01 3.84 0.79
C LEU A 152 8.69 3.80 -0.58
N ALA A 153 8.34 4.70 -1.50
CA ALA A 153 8.99 4.79 -2.80
C ALA A 153 10.50 5.06 -2.67
N ALA A 154 10.90 5.97 -1.78
CA ALA A 154 12.31 6.23 -1.48
C ALA A 154 13.01 4.98 -0.91
N GLY A 155 12.37 4.27 0.02
CA GLY A 155 12.87 3.01 0.56
C GLY A 155 13.01 1.90 -0.49
N ILE A 156 12.04 1.76 -1.40
CA ILE A 156 12.09 0.83 -2.53
C ILE A 156 13.27 1.17 -3.45
N LEU A 157 13.49 2.44 -3.77
CA LEU A 157 14.63 2.85 -4.60
C LEU A 157 15.97 2.53 -3.94
N ALA A 158 16.08 2.75 -2.62
CA ALA A 158 17.28 2.38 -1.86
C ALA A 158 17.51 0.85 -1.86
N ALA A 159 16.44 0.07 -1.66
CA ALA A 159 16.48 -1.39 -1.71
C ALA A 159 16.84 -1.91 -3.11
N LEU A 160 16.29 -1.31 -4.17
CA LEU A 160 16.65 -1.63 -5.56
C LEU A 160 18.14 -1.35 -5.82
N HIS A 161 18.68 -0.24 -5.31
CA HIS A 161 20.10 0.05 -5.43
C HIS A 161 20.96 -0.97 -4.65
N ARG A 162 20.58 -1.33 -3.42
CA ARG A 162 21.29 -2.36 -2.65
C ARG A 162 21.21 -3.74 -3.33
N LYS A 163 20.09 -4.07 -3.95
CA LYS A 163 19.91 -5.29 -4.75
C LYS A 163 20.91 -5.35 -5.91
N THR A 164 21.28 -4.24 -6.55
CA THR A 164 22.31 -4.27 -7.61
C THR A 164 23.71 -4.64 -7.10
N LEU A 165 23.98 -4.44 -5.81
CA LEU A 165 25.26 -4.76 -5.17
C LEU A 165 25.28 -6.19 -4.60
N THR A 166 24.14 -6.67 -4.12
CA THR A 166 24.06 -7.92 -3.34
C THR A 166 23.36 -9.07 -4.08
N GLY A 167 22.59 -8.75 -5.12
CA GLY A 167 21.68 -9.68 -5.80
C GLY A 167 20.46 -10.11 -4.97
N LYS A 168 20.30 -9.60 -3.74
CA LYS A 168 19.25 -10.01 -2.80
C LYS A 168 18.21 -8.91 -2.61
N GLY A 169 16.96 -9.32 -2.47
CA GLY A 169 15.87 -8.47 -2.01
C GLY A 169 15.91 -8.30 -0.49
N GLU A 170 15.04 -7.41 0.00
CA GLU A 170 14.84 -7.14 1.42
C GLU A 170 13.40 -6.70 1.68
N THR A 171 13.06 -6.52 2.95
CA THR A 171 11.78 -5.93 3.35
C THR A 171 11.97 -4.45 3.71
N ILE A 172 11.01 -3.62 3.31
CA ILE A 172 10.92 -2.20 3.63
C ILE A 172 9.52 -1.93 4.19
N ASP A 173 9.43 -1.35 5.37
CA ASP A 173 8.17 -0.95 5.99
C ASP A 173 8.11 0.56 6.28
N VAL A 174 6.89 1.11 6.24
CA VAL A 174 6.54 2.49 6.61
C VAL A 174 5.24 2.52 7.39
#